data_AF-A0A1I7Y206-F1
#
_entry.id   AF-A0A1I7Y206-F1
#
_cell.length_a   1.000
_cell.length_b   1.000
_cell.length_c   1.000
_cell.angle_alpha   90.00
_cell.angle_beta   90.00
_cell.angle_gamma   90.00
#
_symmetry.space_group_name_H-M   'P 1'
#
loop_
_entity.id
_entity.type
_entity.pdbx_description
1 polymer ?
#
loop_
_entity_poly.entity_id
_entity_poly.type
_entity_poly.pdbx_seq_one_letter_code
_entity_poly.pdbx_strand_id
1 'polypeptide(L)'
;MSRSYEALMNRLLDATAVIHVPVKLFAILVILRHTPKNMRTLSIFLLNHMIWNFVGNIINSFFHLYPMFPVTCLRMDGIVNYFTDSEDFGHTIYFILFFCMVNCGVAMALTFPYRYIVFVYPNRKFKPIPTVAFCTALHILAPGTVVFSYLQWTVSYDDYPLKKDLPERKSLICFKPSGWENDVTLMTFLALVAVLIIIIVGFAVLLLRSIHKQKGIMHEKLLNKHKRILWNLIIITSVPIFFGGVPLLAVTIYMFKPQLPYATEITTISVVVLANHGTLYALVLIAAIPPYRRAILGFLMKRATVRNAH
;
A
#
# COMPACT_ATOMS: atom_id res chain seq x y z
N MET A 1 -15.50 25.49 -12.05
CA MET A 1 -14.06 25.18 -11.89
C MET A 1 -13.80 23.71 -11.52
N SER A 2 -14.77 22.97 -10.95
CA SER A 2 -14.64 21.54 -10.61
C SER A 2 -14.33 20.62 -11.79
N ARG A 3 -15.02 20.78 -12.93
CA ARG A 3 -14.85 19.89 -14.10
C ARG A 3 -13.43 19.82 -14.68
N SER A 4 -12.70 20.93 -14.72
CA SER A 4 -11.33 20.95 -15.24
C SER A 4 -10.35 20.24 -14.32
N TYR A 5 -10.55 20.35 -13.00
CA TYR A 5 -9.75 19.65 -12.01
C TYR A 5 -10.00 18.13 -12.07
N GLU A 6 -11.27 17.72 -12.07
CA GLU A 6 -11.68 16.32 -12.21
C GLU A 6 -11.08 15.66 -13.47
N ALA A 7 -11.14 16.35 -14.62
CA ALA A 7 -10.56 15.86 -15.86
C ALA A 7 -9.04 15.68 -15.76
N LEU A 8 -8.33 16.66 -15.17
CA LEU A 8 -6.89 16.55 -14.95
C LEU A 8 -6.55 15.35 -14.05
N MET A 9 -7.28 15.18 -12.96
CA MET A 9 -7.06 14.08 -12.00
C MET A 9 -7.28 12.71 -12.65
N ASN A 10 -8.34 12.54 -13.43
CA ASN A 10 -8.59 11.32 -14.19
C ASN A 10 -7.45 11.03 -15.17
N ARG A 11 -6.93 12.03 -15.88
CA ARG A 11 -5.78 11.88 -16.78
C ARG A 11 -4.50 11.51 -16.04
N LEU A 12 -4.28 12.06 -14.85
CA LEU A 12 -3.13 11.70 -14.01
C LEU A 12 -3.22 10.25 -13.52
N LEU A 13 -4.41 9.77 -13.17
CA LEU A 13 -4.63 8.37 -12.79
C LEU A 13 -4.46 7.42 -13.99
N ASP A 14 -4.95 7.80 -15.17
CA ASP A 14 -4.71 7.05 -16.43
C ASP A 14 -3.20 6.94 -16.73
N ALA A 15 -2.48 8.06 -16.66
CA ALA A 15 -1.03 8.08 -16.87
C ALA A 15 -0.29 7.25 -15.80
N THR A 16 -0.75 7.33 -14.55
CA THR A 16 -0.26 6.50 -13.44
C THR A 16 -0.46 5.02 -13.76
N ALA A 17 -1.61 4.63 -14.31
CA ALA A 17 -1.92 3.27 -14.73
C ALA A 17 -0.93 2.74 -15.77
N VAL A 18 -0.73 3.51 -16.85
CA VAL A 18 0.18 3.15 -17.94
C VAL A 18 1.61 2.95 -17.46
N ILE A 19 2.07 3.72 -16.47
CA ILE A 19 3.44 3.63 -15.95
C ILE A 19 3.58 2.51 -14.90
N HIS A 20 2.66 2.43 -13.94
CA HIS A 20 2.88 1.57 -12.79
C HIS A 20 2.79 0.08 -13.15
N VAL A 21 1.92 -0.30 -14.10
CA VAL A 21 1.74 -1.70 -14.48
C VAL A 21 3.05 -2.31 -14.99
N PRO A 22 3.71 -1.75 -16.03
CA PRO A 22 4.97 -2.30 -16.52
C PRO A 22 6.09 -2.20 -15.48
N VAL A 23 6.18 -1.11 -14.71
CA VAL A 23 7.22 -0.94 -13.69
C VAL A 23 7.11 -2.01 -12.60
N LYS A 24 5.90 -2.27 -12.11
CA LYS A 24 5.67 -3.27 -11.05
C LYS A 24 5.84 -4.69 -11.55
N LEU A 25 5.33 -5.02 -12.74
CA LEU A 25 5.57 -6.34 -13.35
C LEU A 25 7.06 -6.60 -13.55
N PHE A 26 7.80 -5.59 -14.02
CA PHE A 26 9.25 -5.68 -14.15
C PHE A 26 9.94 -5.86 -12.79
N ALA A 27 9.55 -5.10 -11.77
CA ALA A 27 10.09 -5.25 -10.42
C ALA A 27 9.81 -6.65 -9.84
N ILE A 28 8.59 -7.16 -9.99
CA ILE A 28 8.21 -8.53 -9.59
C ILE A 28 9.11 -9.55 -10.28
N LEU A 29 9.31 -9.43 -11.60
CA LEU A 29 10.19 -10.31 -12.37
C LEU A 29 11.64 -10.25 -11.89
N VAL A 30 12.15 -9.05 -11.59
CA VAL A 30 13.50 -8.87 -11.05
C VAL A 30 13.65 -9.53 -9.69
N ILE A 31 12.68 -9.36 -8.79
CA ILE A 31 12.68 -10.02 -7.46
C ILE A 31 12.67 -11.54 -7.63
N LEU A 32 11.79 -12.08 -8.47
CA LEU A 32 11.65 -13.52 -8.65
C LEU A 32 12.93 -14.17 -9.21
N ARG A 33 13.57 -13.53 -10.19
CA ARG A 33 14.72 -14.09 -10.94
C ARG A 33 16.08 -13.76 -10.35
N HIS A 34 16.25 -12.59 -9.75
CA HIS A 34 17.57 -12.07 -9.34
C HIS A 34 17.77 -12.02 -7.83
N THR A 35 16.85 -12.58 -7.04
CA THR A 35 17.06 -12.76 -5.59
C THR A 35 18.09 -13.86 -5.31
N PRO A 36 19.20 -13.56 -4.59
CA PRO A 36 20.16 -14.59 -4.19
C PRO A 36 19.56 -15.52 -3.12
N LYS A 37 20.03 -16.78 -3.07
CA LYS A 37 19.51 -17.82 -2.15
C LYS A 37 19.45 -17.36 -0.69
N ASN A 38 20.44 -16.61 -0.22
CA ASN A 38 20.50 -16.10 1.16
C ASN A 38 19.52 -14.96 1.48
N MET A 39 18.81 -14.42 0.49
CA MET A 39 17.76 -13.40 0.66
C MET A 39 16.38 -13.94 0.28
N ARG A 40 16.25 -15.23 -0.09
CA ARG A 40 15.01 -15.79 -0.63
C ARG A 40 13.81 -15.55 0.27
N THR A 41 13.95 -15.81 1.57
CA THR A 41 12.83 -15.59 2.50
C THR A 41 12.48 -14.10 2.66
N LEU A 42 13.46 -13.18 2.73
CA LEU A 42 13.13 -11.74 2.70
C LEU A 42 12.38 -11.37 1.42
N SER A 43 12.83 -11.89 0.27
CA SER A 43 12.20 -11.55 -1.01
C SER A 43 10.73 -11.96 -1.07
N ILE A 44 10.33 -13.01 -0.35
CA ILE A 44 8.92 -13.42 -0.26
C ILE A 44 8.10 -12.34 0.46
N PHE A 45 8.60 -11.75 1.54
CA PHE A 45 7.92 -10.63 2.22
C PHE A 45 7.83 -9.38 1.34
N LEU A 46 8.93 -9.03 0.65
CA LEU A 46 8.95 -7.91 -0.29
C LEU A 46 7.99 -8.13 -1.46
N LEU A 47 7.96 -9.36 -1.99
CA LEU A 47 7.06 -9.76 -3.07
C LEU A 47 5.60 -9.76 -2.62
N ASN A 48 5.31 -10.26 -1.41
CA ASN A 48 3.96 -10.25 -0.85
C ASN A 48 3.41 -8.82 -0.77
N HIS A 49 4.19 -7.88 -0.24
CA HIS A 49 3.83 -6.47 -0.23
C HIS A 49 3.62 -5.93 -1.67
N MET A 50 4.55 -6.24 -2.59
CA MET A 50 4.44 -5.82 -4.00
C MET A 50 3.19 -6.35 -4.69
N ILE A 51 2.76 -7.59 -4.40
CA ILE A 51 1.57 -8.20 -5.00
C ILE A 51 0.30 -7.49 -4.53
N TRP A 52 0.11 -7.32 -3.22
CA TRP A 52 -1.06 -6.60 -2.70
C TRP A 52 -1.15 -5.17 -3.24
N ASN A 53 0.00 -4.51 -3.29
CA ASN A 53 0.13 -3.18 -3.85
C ASN A 53 -0.13 -3.16 -5.38
N PHE A 54 0.25 -4.20 -6.11
CA PHE A 54 -0.03 -4.33 -7.54
C PHE A 54 -1.53 -4.54 -7.79
N VAL A 55 -2.18 -5.44 -7.04
CA VAL A 55 -3.63 -5.70 -7.17
C VAL A 55 -4.44 -4.44 -6.90
N GLY A 56 -4.16 -3.72 -5.80
CA GLY A 56 -4.87 -2.46 -5.51
C GLY A 56 -4.69 -1.40 -6.61
N ASN A 57 -3.50 -1.34 -7.22
CA ASN A 57 -3.22 -0.44 -8.32
C ASN A 57 -3.90 -0.83 -9.65
N ILE A 58 -4.05 -2.13 -9.91
CA ILE A 58 -4.84 -2.61 -11.05
C ILE A 58 -6.29 -2.16 -10.88
N ILE A 59 -6.86 -2.30 -9.68
CA ILE A 59 -8.21 -1.79 -9.38
C ILE A 59 -8.28 -0.28 -9.64
N ASN A 60 -7.36 0.50 -9.06
CA ASN A 60 -7.30 1.95 -9.26
C ASN A 60 -7.02 2.39 -10.70
N SER A 61 -6.59 1.49 -11.60
CA SER A 61 -6.42 1.81 -13.03
C SER A 61 -7.74 1.89 -13.77
N PHE A 62 -8.78 1.26 -13.23
CA PHE A 62 -10.13 1.23 -13.83
C PHE A 62 -11.16 1.95 -12.96
N PHE A 63 -10.87 2.10 -11.67
CA PHE A 63 -11.75 2.60 -10.63
C PHE A 63 -11.15 3.86 -10.00
N HIS A 64 -11.52 5.02 -10.53
CA HIS A 64 -11.02 6.31 -10.03
C HIS A 64 -11.94 6.83 -8.95
N LEU A 65 -11.37 7.13 -7.78
CA LEU A 65 -12.13 7.64 -6.65
C LEU A 65 -12.07 9.15 -6.60
N TYR A 66 -13.24 9.79 -6.62
CA TYR A 66 -13.38 11.23 -6.46
C TYR A 66 -14.25 11.55 -5.24
N PRO A 67 -13.73 12.27 -4.23
CA PRO A 67 -14.49 12.61 -3.03
C PRO A 67 -15.56 13.68 -3.33
N MET A 68 -16.78 13.46 -2.84
CA MET A 68 -17.92 14.37 -3.02
C MET A 68 -18.21 15.22 -1.77
N PHE A 69 -17.18 15.62 -1.01
CA PHE A 69 -17.39 16.38 0.22
C PHE A 69 -18.13 17.71 -0.02
N PRO A 70 -19.01 18.14 0.90
CA PRO A 70 -19.14 17.69 2.29
C PRO A 70 -20.00 16.43 2.50
N VAL A 71 -20.66 15.89 1.48
CA VAL A 71 -21.33 14.58 1.62
C VAL A 71 -20.28 13.47 1.70
N THR A 72 -20.42 12.53 2.62
CA THR A 72 -19.48 11.43 2.83
C THR A 72 -19.72 10.33 1.78
N CYS A 73 -19.63 10.71 0.52
CA CYS A 73 -19.76 9.83 -0.64
C CYS A 73 -18.53 9.96 -1.53
N LEU A 74 -18.25 8.90 -2.28
CA LEU A 74 -17.23 8.88 -3.32
C LEU A 74 -17.91 8.64 -4.65
N ARG A 75 -17.60 9.47 -5.64
CA ARG A 75 -17.96 9.21 -7.03
C ARG A 75 -16.90 8.33 -7.66
N MET A 76 -17.36 7.33 -8.39
CA MET A 76 -16.55 6.37 -9.09
C MET A 76 -16.47 6.78 -10.55
N ASP A 77 -15.29 7.25 -10.93
CA ASP A 77 -14.96 7.60 -12.31
C ASP A 77 -14.07 6.51 -12.94
N GLY A 78 -13.65 6.73 -14.18
CA GLY A 78 -12.76 5.83 -14.92
C GLY A 78 -13.51 4.91 -15.88
N ILE A 79 -12.82 3.87 -16.34
CA ILE A 79 -13.33 2.94 -17.35
C ILE A 79 -14.55 2.17 -16.84
N VAL A 80 -14.62 1.91 -15.52
CA VAL A 80 -15.69 1.10 -14.94
C VAL A 80 -17.08 1.75 -15.06
N ASN A 81 -17.14 3.08 -15.09
CA ASN A 81 -18.37 3.87 -15.18
C ASN A 81 -19.06 3.71 -16.55
N TYR A 82 -18.35 3.19 -17.56
CA TYR A 82 -18.97 2.82 -18.84
C TYR A 82 -19.67 1.46 -18.81
N PHE A 83 -19.36 0.62 -17.83
CA PHE A 83 -19.88 -0.74 -17.74
C PHE A 83 -21.02 -0.88 -16.73
N THR A 84 -21.02 -0.07 -15.67
CA THR A 84 -22.01 -0.17 -14.59
C THR A 84 -22.10 1.12 -13.79
N ASP A 85 -23.35 1.50 -13.45
CA ASP A 85 -23.68 2.58 -12.51
C ASP A 85 -24.17 2.00 -11.16
N SER A 86 -23.96 0.70 -10.92
CA SER A 86 -24.44 0.01 -9.72
C SER A 86 -23.66 0.42 -8.47
N GLU A 87 -24.40 0.90 -7.48
CA GLU A 87 -23.90 1.22 -6.13
C GLU A 87 -23.29 0.00 -5.43
N ASP A 88 -23.95 -1.16 -5.47
CA ASP A 88 -23.47 -2.41 -4.88
C ASP A 88 -22.15 -2.87 -5.50
N PHE A 89 -22.03 -2.75 -6.82
CA PHE A 89 -20.79 -3.03 -7.52
C PHE A 89 -19.68 -2.08 -7.05
N GLY A 90 -20.00 -0.79 -6.90
CA GLY A 90 -19.10 0.20 -6.37
C GLY A 90 -18.56 -0.11 -4.98
N HIS A 91 -19.46 -0.44 -4.05
CA HIS A 91 -19.11 -0.85 -2.70
C HIS A 91 -18.23 -2.09 -2.72
N THR A 92 -18.53 -3.07 -3.59
CA THR A 92 -17.73 -4.30 -3.74
C THR A 92 -16.30 -4.01 -4.21
N ILE A 93 -16.11 -3.15 -5.21
CA ILE A 93 -14.77 -2.81 -5.70
C ILE A 93 -13.99 -1.98 -4.67
N TYR A 94 -14.63 -0.98 -4.07
CA TYR A 94 -14.02 -0.17 -3.00
C TYR A 94 -13.60 -1.04 -1.81
N PHE A 95 -14.43 -2.02 -1.45
CA PHE A 95 -14.13 -3.01 -0.43
C PHE A 95 -12.88 -3.83 -0.74
N ILE A 96 -12.76 -4.37 -1.96
CA ILE A 96 -11.56 -5.13 -2.39
C ILE A 96 -10.32 -4.24 -2.38
N LEU A 97 -10.44 -2.98 -2.81
CA LEU A 97 -9.35 -2.01 -2.74
C LEU A 97 -8.90 -1.78 -1.29
N PHE A 98 -9.84 -1.58 -0.37
CA PHE A 98 -9.56 -1.40 1.05
C PHE A 98 -8.88 -2.63 1.68
N PHE A 99 -9.36 -3.83 1.31
CA PHE A 99 -8.74 -5.10 1.68
C PHE A 99 -7.29 -5.19 1.19
N CYS A 100 -6.99 -4.77 -0.04
CA CYS A 100 -5.62 -4.73 -0.57
C CYS A 100 -4.73 -3.75 0.20
N MET A 101 -5.24 -2.57 0.57
CA MET A 101 -4.49 -1.58 1.35
C MET A 101 -4.11 -2.09 2.74
N VAL A 102 -5.03 -2.73 3.45
CA VAL A 102 -4.74 -3.33 4.77
C VAL A 102 -3.68 -4.43 4.64
N ASN A 103 -3.83 -5.33 3.68
CA ASN A 103 -2.86 -6.41 3.45
C ASN A 103 -1.48 -5.89 3.03
N CYS A 104 -1.43 -4.80 2.27
CA CYS A 104 -0.19 -4.11 1.92
C CYS A 104 0.56 -3.62 3.17
N GLY A 105 -0.16 -3.04 4.14
CA GLY A 105 0.37 -2.63 5.43
C GLY A 105 0.82 -3.81 6.31
N VAL A 106 0.02 -4.87 6.39
CA VAL A 106 0.36 -6.11 7.14
C VAL A 106 1.62 -6.76 6.59
N ALA A 107 1.73 -6.91 5.26
CA ALA A 107 2.90 -7.50 4.61
C ALA A 107 4.19 -6.73 4.94
N MET A 108 4.09 -5.40 4.99
CA MET A 108 5.20 -4.52 5.36
C MET A 108 5.58 -4.67 6.83
N ALA A 109 4.59 -4.61 7.72
CA ALA A 109 4.82 -4.75 9.15
C ALA A 109 5.49 -6.09 9.47
N LEU A 110 5.06 -7.19 8.84
CA LEU A 110 5.65 -8.52 9.04
C LEU A 110 7.12 -8.65 8.64
N THR A 111 7.61 -7.77 7.76
CA THR A 111 9.01 -7.81 7.30
C THR A 111 10.00 -7.52 8.44
N PHE A 112 9.65 -6.61 9.36
CA PHE A 112 10.56 -6.19 10.44
C PHE A 112 10.71 -7.22 11.57
N PRO A 113 9.63 -7.79 12.15
CA PRO A 113 9.73 -8.91 13.09
C PRO A 113 10.51 -10.08 12.51
N TYR A 114 10.24 -10.45 11.25
CA TYR A 114 11.00 -11.50 10.56
C TYR A 114 12.49 -11.17 10.53
N ARG A 115 12.87 -9.95 10.13
CA ARG A 115 14.28 -9.52 10.09
C ARG A 115 14.93 -9.51 11.46
N TYR A 116 14.21 -9.07 12.48
CA TYR A 116 14.67 -9.10 13.86
C TYR A 116 14.97 -10.53 14.33
N ILE A 117 14.03 -11.46 14.15
CA ILE A 117 14.20 -12.85 14.60
C ILE A 117 15.36 -13.53 13.87
N VAL A 118 15.49 -13.35 12.56
CA VAL A 118 16.61 -13.92 11.78
C VAL A 118 17.96 -13.38 12.23
N PHE A 119 18.02 -12.11 12.64
CA PHE A 119 19.26 -11.50 13.13
C PHE A 119 19.64 -11.98 14.52
N VAL A 120 18.68 -11.97 15.46
CA VAL A 120 18.94 -12.31 16.88
C VAL A 120 19.09 -13.82 17.08
N TYR A 121 18.38 -14.63 16.29
CA TYR A 121 18.35 -16.08 16.43
C TYR A 121 18.75 -16.78 15.12
N PRO A 122 20.01 -16.66 14.65
CA PRO A 122 20.44 -17.20 13.35
C PRO A 122 20.34 -18.74 13.28
N ASN A 123 20.40 -19.43 14.42
CA ASN A 123 20.29 -20.89 14.51
C ASN A 123 18.84 -21.39 14.58
N ARG A 124 17.85 -20.49 14.72
CA ARG A 124 16.44 -20.87 14.81
C ARG A 124 15.92 -21.24 13.43
N LYS A 125 15.65 -22.53 13.23
CA LYS A 125 14.99 -23.02 12.01
C LYS A 125 13.52 -22.62 12.05
N PHE A 126 13.09 -21.75 11.13
CA PHE A 126 11.68 -21.48 10.93
C PHE A 126 11.02 -22.71 10.32
N LYS A 127 10.06 -23.31 11.03
CA LYS A 127 9.21 -24.36 10.46
C LYS A 127 8.28 -23.68 9.44
N PRO A 128 8.30 -24.07 8.15
CA PRO A 128 7.59 -23.34 7.10
C PRO A 128 6.08 -23.30 7.32
N ILE A 129 5.49 -24.43 7.69
CA ILE A 129 4.03 -24.58 7.88
C ILE A 129 3.47 -23.60 8.94
N PRO A 130 3.95 -23.58 10.20
CA PRO A 130 3.40 -22.67 11.20
C PRO A 130 3.70 -21.19 10.89
N THR A 131 4.83 -20.89 10.24
CA THR A 131 5.12 -19.51 9.80
C THR A 131 4.14 -19.04 8.72
N VAL A 132 3.87 -19.88 7.72
CA VAL A 132 2.88 -19.58 6.67
C VAL A 132 1.49 -19.45 7.29
N ALA A 133 1.07 -20.40 8.14
CA ALA A 133 -0.22 -20.35 8.81
C ALA A 133 -0.41 -19.06 9.63
N PHE A 134 0.61 -18.64 10.39
CA PHE A 134 0.58 -17.39 11.14
C PHE A 134 0.45 -16.16 10.23
N CYS A 135 1.26 -16.09 9.16
CA CYS A 135 1.17 -14.98 8.20
C CYS A 135 -0.20 -14.94 7.51
N THR A 136 -0.72 -16.09 7.08
CA THR A 136 -2.05 -16.20 6.48
C THR A 136 -3.14 -15.77 7.44
N ALA A 137 -3.07 -16.19 8.72
CA ALA A 137 -4.03 -15.76 9.73
C ALA A 137 -4.05 -14.24 9.90
N LEU A 138 -2.89 -13.57 9.93
CA LEU A 138 -2.83 -12.10 9.99
C LEU A 138 -3.40 -11.42 8.74
N HIS A 139 -3.16 -12.00 7.56
CA HIS A 139 -3.75 -11.53 6.29
C HIS A 139 -5.26 -11.75 6.18
N ILE A 140 -5.85 -12.59 7.03
CA ILE A 140 -7.30 -12.78 7.09
C ILE A 140 -7.90 -11.91 8.20
N LEU A 141 -7.32 -11.97 9.40
CA LEU A 141 -7.86 -11.31 10.60
C LEU A 141 -7.82 -9.78 10.49
N ALA A 142 -6.69 -9.19 10.10
CA ALA A 142 -6.58 -7.73 10.07
C ALA A 142 -7.53 -7.09 9.03
N PRO A 143 -7.59 -7.56 7.77
CA PRO A 143 -8.62 -7.10 6.87
C PRO A 143 -10.02 -7.49 7.34
N GLY A 144 -10.23 -8.69 7.88
CA GLY A 144 -11.54 -9.16 8.36
C GLY A 144 -12.18 -8.25 9.41
N THR A 145 -11.39 -7.72 10.35
CA THR A 145 -11.86 -6.71 11.31
C THR A 145 -12.33 -5.44 10.59
N VAL A 146 -11.55 -4.98 9.61
CA VAL A 146 -11.86 -3.78 8.84
C VAL A 146 -13.09 -3.98 7.93
N VAL A 147 -13.23 -5.18 7.36
CA VAL A 147 -14.40 -5.61 6.58
C VAL A 147 -15.67 -5.54 7.43
N PHE A 148 -15.61 -6.07 8.65
CA PHE A 148 -16.75 -6.01 9.56
C PHE A 148 -17.17 -4.57 9.85
N SER A 149 -16.21 -3.69 10.17
CA SER A 149 -16.50 -2.26 10.38
C SER A 149 -17.04 -1.58 9.12
N TYR A 150 -16.46 -1.86 7.95
CA TYR A 150 -16.90 -1.29 6.67
C TYR A 150 -18.39 -1.55 6.39
N LEU A 151 -18.85 -2.79 6.58
CA LEU A 151 -20.25 -3.17 6.36
C LEU A 151 -21.22 -2.42 7.27
N GLN A 152 -20.79 -1.99 8.47
CA GLN A 152 -21.61 -1.18 9.37
C GLN A 152 -21.64 0.30 8.97
N TRP A 153 -20.62 0.76 8.24
CA TRP A 153 -20.44 2.15 7.84
C TRP A 153 -21.12 2.52 6.52
N THR A 154 -21.27 1.58 5.60
CA THR A 154 -21.96 1.82 4.33
C THR A 154 -23.43 2.17 4.53
N VAL A 155 -23.97 3.02 3.67
CA VAL A 155 -25.39 3.37 3.63
C VAL A 155 -25.82 3.50 2.17
N SER A 156 -27.02 3.04 1.84
CA SER A 156 -27.55 3.17 0.49
C SER A 156 -27.80 4.64 0.15
N TYR A 157 -27.75 4.99 -1.14
CA TYR A 157 -28.10 6.33 -1.62
C TYR A 157 -29.51 6.74 -1.15
N ASP A 158 -30.46 5.80 -1.21
CA ASP A 158 -31.86 6.02 -0.87
C ASP A 158 -32.08 6.18 0.64
N ASP A 159 -31.18 5.67 1.49
CA ASP A 159 -31.23 5.77 2.95
C ASP A 159 -30.32 6.86 3.52
N TYR A 160 -29.60 7.59 2.68
CA TYR A 160 -28.68 8.63 3.14
C TYR A 160 -29.42 9.78 3.84
N PRO A 161 -28.99 10.20 5.05
CA PRO A 161 -29.79 11.08 5.91
C PRO A 161 -29.90 12.53 5.40
N LEU A 162 -28.97 13.00 4.56
CA LEU A 162 -28.92 14.37 4.04
C LEU A 162 -29.23 14.40 2.54
N LYS A 163 -30.41 13.91 2.14
CA LYS A 163 -30.81 13.75 0.72
C LYS A 163 -30.73 15.03 -0.12
N LYS A 164 -30.96 16.20 0.49
CA LYS A 164 -30.97 17.49 -0.22
C LYS A 164 -29.59 17.89 -0.77
N ASP A 165 -28.53 17.38 -0.16
CA ASP A 165 -27.14 17.72 -0.51
C ASP A 165 -26.51 16.65 -1.42
N LEU A 166 -27.25 15.58 -1.73
CA LEU A 166 -26.72 14.49 -2.55
C LEU A 166 -26.58 14.94 -4.02
N PRO A 167 -25.44 14.61 -4.66
CA PRO A 167 -25.31 14.73 -6.09
C PRO A 167 -26.19 13.69 -6.82
N GLU A 168 -26.22 13.79 -8.14
CA GLU A 168 -26.87 12.80 -9.01
C GLU A 168 -26.36 11.39 -8.70
N ARG A 169 -27.28 10.42 -8.55
CA ARG A 169 -27.01 9.02 -8.12
C ARG A 169 -25.86 8.32 -8.85
N LYS A 170 -25.57 8.73 -10.08
CA LYS A 170 -24.70 8.02 -11.00
C LYS A 170 -23.32 7.72 -10.39
N SER A 171 -23.03 6.43 -10.25
CA SER A 171 -21.73 5.92 -9.78
C SER A 171 -21.27 6.49 -8.44
N LEU A 172 -22.22 6.69 -7.52
CA LEU A 172 -21.93 7.07 -6.14
C LEU A 172 -21.91 5.86 -5.21
N ILE A 173 -20.98 5.88 -4.26
CA ILE A 173 -21.02 5.05 -3.06
C ILE A 173 -21.02 5.97 -1.85
N CYS A 174 -21.86 5.68 -0.86
CA CYS A 174 -22.08 6.56 0.27
C CYS A 174 -21.81 5.86 1.61
N PHE A 175 -21.41 6.66 2.60
CA PHE A 175 -21.10 6.21 3.94
C PHE A 175 -21.89 7.02 4.96
N LYS A 176 -22.20 6.41 6.10
CA LYS A 176 -22.88 7.10 7.20
C LYS A 176 -22.06 8.33 7.62
N PRO A 177 -22.60 9.56 7.51
CA PRO A 177 -21.83 10.78 7.76
C PRO A 177 -21.63 11.07 9.26
N SER A 178 -22.39 10.40 10.13
CA SER A 178 -22.34 10.53 11.59
C SER A 178 -22.84 9.25 12.24
N GLY A 179 -22.69 9.16 13.56
CA GLY A 179 -23.08 7.99 14.35
C GLY A 179 -21.89 7.16 14.80
N TRP A 180 -22.15 6.21 15.70
CA TRP A 180 -21.11 5.38 16.31
C TRP A 180 -20.45 4.45 15.28
N GLU A 181 -21.17 4.06 14.21
CA GLU A 181 -20.63 3.21 13.16
C GLU A 181 -19.51 3.90 12.37
N ASN A 182 -19.68 5.20 12.09
CA ASN A 182 -18.66 6.03 11.46
C ASN A 182 -17.43 6.16 12.37
N ASP A 183 -17.66 6.52 13.64
CA ASP A 183 -16.60 6.73 14.61
C ASP A 183 -15.80 5.44 14.86
N VAL A 184 -16.49 4.31 15.08
CA VAL A 184 -15.85 3.00 15.30
C VAL A 184 -15.07 2.57 14.06
N THR A 185 -15.60 2.75 12.86
CA THR A 185 -14.92 2.32 11.63
C THR A 185 -13.64 3.10 11.40
N LEU A 186 -13.70 4.43 11.49
CA LEU A 186 -12.55 5.29 11.27
C LEU A 186 -11.51 5.15 12.40
N MET A 187 -11.95 5.04 13.66
CA MET A 187 -11.05 4.79 14.79
C MET A 187 -10.40 3.40 14.72
N THR A 188 -11.13 2.37 14.32
CA THR A 188 -10.56 1.02 14.11
C THR A 188 -9.49 1.05 13.03
N PHE A 189 -9.74 1.76 11.93
CA PHE A 189 -8.77 1.91 10.86
C PHE A 189 -7.51 2.68 11.30
N LEU A 190 -7.68 3.82 11.99
CA LEU A 190 -6.57 4.60 12.55
C LEU A 190 -5.77 3.78 13.57
N ALA A 191 -6.44 3.05 14.47
CA ALA A 191 -5.81 2.18 15.44
C ALA A 191 -5.00 1.07 14.75
N LEU A 192 -5.54 0.46 13.69
CA LEU A 192 -4.81 -0.54 12.91
C LEU A 192 -3.55 0.05 12.26
N VAL A 193 -3.66 1.21 11.60
CA VAL A 193 -2.50 1.91 11.01
C VAL A 193 -1.46 2.23 12.08
N ALA A 194 -1.88 2.74 13.25
CA ALA A 194 -0.99 3.04 14.37
C ALA A 194 -0.28 1.77 14.88
N VAL A 195 -1.00 0.66 15.05
CA VAL A 195 -0.42 -0.64 15.44
C VAL A 195 0.62 -1.11 14.42
N LEU A 196 0.33 -1.02 13.12
CA LEU A 196 1.29 -1.40 12.07
C LEU A 196 2.56 -0.53 12.13
N ILE A 197 2.43 0.78 12.34
CA ILE A 197 3.56 1.70 12.50
C ILE A 197 4.37 1.35 13.76
N ILE A 198 3.71 1.10 14.89
CA ILE A 198 4.37 0.71 16.15
C ILE A 198 5.16 -0.59 15.96
N ILE A 199 4.62 -1.59 15.26
CA ILE A 199 5.32 -2.83 14.95
C ILE A 199 6.57 -2.54 14.09
N ILE A 200 6.43 -1.75 13.02
CA ILE A 200 7.54 -1.40 12.12
C ILE A 200 8.66 -0.69 12.90
N VAL A 201 8.32 0.39 13.59
CA VAL A 201 9.29 1.23 14.33
C VAL A 201 9.90 0.45 15.49
N GLY A 202 9.07 -0.24 16.28
CA GLY A 202 9.52 -1.03 17.42
C GLY A 202 10.54 -2.08 17.02
N PHE A 203 10.25 -2.90 16.01
CA PHE A 203 11.19 -3.93 15.54
C PHE A 203 12.40 -3.35 14.81
N ALA A 204 12.28 -2.20 14.13
CA ALA A 204 13.43 -1.50 13.55
C ALA A 204 14.40 -1.03 14.66
N VAL A 205 13.88 -0.43 15.73
CA VAL A 205 14.66 0.01 16.90
C VAL A 205 15.29 -1.18 17.60
N LEU A 206 14.54 -2.25 17.84
CA LEU A 206 15.07 -3.48 18.44
C LEU A 206 16.20 -4.08 17.60
N LEU A 207 16.05 -4.12 16.28
CA LEU A 207 17.07 -4.62 15.38
C LEU A 207 18.32 -3.73 15.36
N LEU A 208 18.18 -2.39 15.37
CA LEU A 208 19.30 -1.46 15.52
C LEU A 208 20.05 -1.69 16.83
N ARG A 209 19.34 -1.81 17.95
CA ARG A 209 19.92 -2.09 19.27
C ARG A 209 20.66 -3.42 19.29
N SER A 210 20.06 -4.48 18.74
CA SER A 210 20.69 -5.79 18.65
C SER A 210 21.96 -5.77 17.79
N ILE A 211 21.95 -5.05 16.66
CA ILE A 211 23.14 -4.86 15.83
C ILE A 211 24.23 -4.12 16.59
N HIS A 212 23.87 -3.08 17.34
CA HIS A 212 24.83 -2.33 18.14
C HIS A 212 25.46 -3.21 19.24
N LYS A 213 24.66 -4.00 19.95
CA LYS A 213 25.13 -4.92 21.00
C LYS A 213 26.07 -6.01 20.48
N GLN A 214 25.92 -6.44 19.23
CA GLN A 214 26.77 -7.46 18.61
C GLN A 214 28.10 -6.91 18.06
N LYS A 215 28.35 -5.60 18.16
CA LYS A 215 29.62 -4.99 17.77
C LYS A 215 30.74 -5.51 18.68
N GLY A 216 31.77 -6.11 18.10
CA GLY A 216 32.90 -6.69 18.83
C GLY A 216 32.76 -8.18 19.18
N ILE A 217 31.55 -8.75 19.10
CA ILE A 217 31.30 -10.18 19.32
C ILE A 217 31.20 -10.92 17.99
N MET A 218 30.43 -10.37 17.05
CA MET A 218 30.19 -10.99 15.75
C MET A 218 31.26 -10.55 14.73
N HIS A 219 31.62 -11.45 13.81
CA HIS A 219 32.55 -11.15 12.72
C HIS A 219 32.12 -9.88 11.96
N GLU A 220 33.03 -8.93 11.81
CA GLU A 220 32.76 -7.59 11.28
C GLU A 220 32.08 -7.60 9.90
N LYS A 221 32.55 -8.47 8.99
CA LYS A 221 31.94 -8.69 7.66
C LYS A 221 30.45 -9.06 7.73
N LEU A 222 30.07 -9.93 8.66
CA LEU A 222 28.67 -10.33 8.84
C LEU A 222 27.83 -9.19 9.44
N LEU A 223 28.39 -8.46 10.41
CA LEU A 223 27.76 -7.30 11.02
C LEU A 223 27.48 -6.20 9.99
N ASN A 224 28.46 -5.89 9.16
CA ASN A 224 28.34 -4.89 8.08
C ASN A 224 27.30 -5.31 7.03
N LYS A 225 27.17 -6.62 6.76
CA LYS A 225 26.11 -7.13 5.90
C LYS A 225 24.72 -6.90 6.48
N HIS A 226 24.51 -7.19 7.77
CA HIS A 226 23.22 -6.95 8.43
C HIS A 226 22.88 -5.46 8.55
N LYS A 227 23.85 -4.60 8.88
CA LYS A 227 23.69 -3.14 8.87
C LYS A 227 23.23 -2.64 7.50
N ARG A 228 23.87 -3.10 6.42
CA ARG A 228 23.49 -2.72 5.05
C ARG A 228 22.07 -3.17 4.70
N ILE A 229 21.70 -4.41 5.06
CA ILE A 229 20.36 -4.92 4.83
C ILE A 229 19.31 -4.08 5.58
N LEU A 230 19.59 -3.71 6.83
CA LEU A 230 18.68 -2.89 7.63
C LEU A 230 18.52 -1.50 7.03
N TRP A 231 19.62 -0.83 6.68
CA TRP A 231 19.56 0.48 6.03
C TRP A 231 18.78 0.43 4.73
N ASN A 232 19.00 -0.59 3.90
CA ASN A 232 18.20 -0.79 2.70
C ASN A 232 16.70 -0.94 3.04
N LEU A 233 16.36 -1.72 4.07
CA LEU A 233 14.96 -1.90 4.46
C LEU A 233 14.34 -0.58 4.96
N ILE A 234 15.06 0.21 5.76
CA ILE A 234 14.61 1.53 6.22
C ILE A 234 14.35 2.46 5.02
N ILE A 235 15.28 2.52 4.06
CA ILE A 235 15.12 3.32 2.84
C ILE A 235 13.90 2.85 2.02
N ILE A 236 13.73 1.53 1.88
CA ILE A 236 12.63 0.95 1.11
C ILE A 236 11.28 1.21 1.78
N THR A 237 11.23 1.17 3.11
CA THR A 237 9.99 1.29 3.89
C THR A 237 9.61 2.74 4.21
N SER A 238 10.55 3.69 4.13
CA SER A 238 10.22 5.11 4.25
C SER A 238 9.25 5.55 3.16
N VAL A 239 9.42 5.06 1.92
CA VAL A 239 8.55 5.40 0.78
C VAL A 239 7.07 5.12 1.08
N PRO A 240 6.64 3.89 1.39
CA PRO A 240 5.24 3.62 1.68
C PRO A 240 4.76 4.22 3.00
N ILE A 241 5.62 4.55 3.96
CA ILE A 241 5.20 5.30 5.15
C ILE A 241 4.82 6.73 4.77
N PHE A 242 5.67 7.42 4.01
CA PHE A 242 5.45 8.83 3.66
C PHE A 242 4.50 9.04 2.48
N PHE A 243 4.53 8.17 1.47
CA PHE A 243 3.68 8.27 0.27
C PHE A 243 2.47 7.33 0.32
N GLY A 244 2.44 6.39 1.26
CA GLY A 244 1.29 5.53 1.52
C GLY A 244 0.57 5.95 2.82
N GLY A 245 1.24 5.79 3.95
CA GLY A 245 0.67 6.03 5.28
C GLY A 245 0.18 7.46 5.51
N VAL A 246 0.99 8.48 5.22
CA VAL A 246 0.60 9.88 5.45
C VAL A 246 -0.61 10.30 4.58
N PRO A 247 -0.62 10.07 3.25
CA PRO A 247 -1.82 10.31 2.43
C PRO A 247 -3.04 9.54 2.91
N LEU A 248 -2.88 8.29 3.34
CA LEU A 248 -3.98 7.48 3.87
C LEU A 248 -4.56 8.06 5.16
N LEU A 249 -3.71 8.56 6.06
CA LEU A 249 -4.15 9.28 7.26
C LEU A 249 -4.90 10.56 6.90
N ALA A 250 -4.40 11.33 5.93
CA ALA A 250 -5.08 12.53 5.45
C ALA A 250 -6.49 12.20 4.92
N VAL A 251 -6.61 11.21 4.02
CA VAL A 251 -7.92 10.73 3.51
C VAL A 251 -8.85 10.35 4.66
N THR A 252 -8.34 9.61 5.65
CA THR A 252 -9.14 9.15 6.80
C THR A 252 -9.64 10.34 7.65
N ILE A 253 -8.79 11.34 7.90
CA ILE A 253 -9.14 12.55 8.66
C ILE A 253 -10.21 13.36 7.92
N TYR A 254 -10.09 13.53 6.61
CA TYR A 254 -11.08 14.27 5.82
C TYR A 254 -12.37 13.47 5.60
N MET A 255 -12.33 12.14 5.57
CA MET A 255 -13.55 11.32 5.65
C MET A 255 -14.25 11.46 7.01
N PHE A 256 -13.49 11.63 8.11
CA PHE A 256 -14.04 11.86 9.44
C PHE A 256 -14.64 13.27 9.62
N LYS A 257 -14.03 14.27 8.99
CA LYS A 257 -14.45 15.68 9.03
C LYS A 257 -14.50 16.27 7.61
N PRO A 258 -15.50 15.89 6.79
CA PRO A 258 -15.57 16.30 5.39
C PRO A 258 -15.88 17.80 5.23
N GLN A 259 -16.25 18.49 6.31
CA GLN A 259 -16.49 19.93 6.31
C GLN A 259 -15.22 20.78 6.46
N LEU A 260 -14.05 20.16 6.65
CA LEU A 260 -12.79 20.91 6.75
C LEU A 260 -12.47 21.64 5.42
N PRO A 261 -11.84 22.82 5.49
CA PRO A 261 -11.40 23.53 4.28
C PRO A 261 -10.51 22.65 3.42
N TYR A 262 -10.73 22.70 2.10
CA TYR A 262 -9.96 21.96 1.09
C TYR A 262 -10.02 20.42 1.21
N ALA A 263 -11.04 19.87 1.90
CA ALA A 263 -11.16 18.43 2.11
C ALA A 263 -11.14 17.64 0.79
N THR A 264 -11.87 18.11 -0.21
CA THR A 264 -11.98 17.50 -1.54
C THR A 264 -10.63 17.49 -2.24
N GLU A 265 -9.95 18.64 -2.29
CA GLU A 265 -8.66 18.82 -2.96
C GLU A 265 -7.57 17.98 -2.29
N ILE A 266 -7.47 18.03 -0.97
CA ILE A 266 -6.42 17.31 -0.22
C ILE A 266 -6.64 15.80 -0.33
N THR A 267 -7.89 15.34 -0.25
CA THR A 267 -8.22 13.92 -0.41
C THR A 267 -7.93 13.45 -1.83
N THR A 268 -8.27 14.25 -2.84
CA THR A 268 -8.00 13.95 -4.25
C THR A 268 -6.49 13.87 -4.55
N ILE A 269 -5.69 14.83 -4.04
CA ILE A 269 -4.23 14.78 -4.12
C ILE A 269 -3.69 13.53 -3.41
N SER A 270 -4.19 13.26 -2.21
CA SER A 270 -3.78 12.10 -1.41
C SER A 270 -4.07 10.78 -2.13
N VAL A 271 -5.22 10.64 -2.79
CA VAL A 271 -5.58 9.48 -3.61
C VAL A 271 -4.59 9.29 -4.76
N VAL A 272 -4.14 10.35 -5.43
CA VAL A 272 -3.12 10.22 -6.49
C VAL A 272 -1.75 9.84 -5.95
N VAL A 273 -1.36 10.41 -4.81
CA VAL A 273 -0.10 10.01 -4.16
C VAL A 273 -0.17 8.53 -3.74
N LEU A 274 -1.30 8.09 -3.17
CA LEU A 274 -1.58 6.69 -2.88
C LEU A 274 -1.53 5.81 -4.13
N ALA A 275 -2.09 6.25 -5.27
CA ALA A 275 -2.02 5.46 -6.50
C ALA A 275 -0.57 5.29 -7.00
N ASN A 276 0.33 6.22 -6.67
CA ASN A 276 1.72 6.24 -7.14
C ASN A 276 2.76 5.66 -6.18
N HIS A 277 2.46 5.56 -4.87
CA HIS A 277 3.44 5.13 -3.86
C HIS A 277 4.06 3.75 -4.17
N GLY A 278 3.27 2.85 -4.75
CA GLY A 278 3.72 1.51 -5.14
C GLY A 278 4.80 1.52 -6.23
N THR A 279 4.69 2.45 -7.19
CA THR A 279 5.68 2.63 -8.24
C THR A 279 6.98 3.16 -7.67
N LEU A 280 6.90 4.19 -6.82
CA LEU A 280 8.06 4.73 -6.11
C LEU A 280 8.73 3.64 -5.25
N TYR A 281 7.94 2.85 -4.53
CA TYR A 281 8.43 1.73 -3.75
C TYR A 281 9.18 0.72 -4.62
N ALA A 282 8.62 0.34 -5.78
CA ALA A 282 9.26 -0.60 -6.71
C ALA A 282 10.62 -0.08 -7.23
N LEU A 283 10.69 1.19 -7.60
CA LEU A 283 11.93 1.83 -8.06
C LEU A 283 12.98 1.87 -6.94
N VAL A 284 12.59 2.29 -5.73
CA VAL A 284 13.49 2.34 -4.58
C VAL A 284 13.96 0.95 -4.17
N LEU A 285 13.07 -0.06 -4.19
CA LEU A 285 13.40 -1.46 -3.92
C LEU A 285 14.49 -1.98 -4.85
N ILE A 286 14.31 -1.74 -6.14
CA ILE A 286 15.27 -2.05 -7.19
C ILE A 286 16.61 -1.34 -6.94
N ALA A 287 16.57 -0.04 -6.68
CA ALA A 287 17.75 0.79 -6.54
C ALA A 287 18.56 0.44 -5.28
N ALA A 288 17.88 0.17 -4.17
CA ALA A 288 18.50 -0.11 -2.88
C ALA A 288 19.12 -1.52 -2.80
N ILE A 289 18.58 -2.52 -3.50
CA ILE A 289 19.05 -3.91 -3.42
C ILE A 289 20.10 -4.19 -4.52
N PRO A 290 21.38 -4.41 -4.18
CA PRO A 290 22.45 -4.50 -5.18
C PRO A 290 22.28 -5.61 -6.23
N PRO A 291 21.82 -6.82 -5.90
CA PRO A 291 21.49 -7.83 -6.91
C PRO A 291 20.47 -7.35 -7.95
N TYR A 292 19.45 -6.60 -7.53
CA TYR A 292 18.39 -6.11 -8.42
C TYR A 292 18.89 -4.99 -9.31
N ARG A 293 19.59 -4.02 -8.74
CA ARG A 293 20.23 -2.93 -9.50
C ARG A 293 21.19 -3.46 -10.57
N ARG A 294 22.04 -4.44 -10.21
CA ARG A 294 22.97 -5.07 -11.17
C ARG A 294 22.25 -5.80 -12.30
N ALA A 295 21.12 -6.46 -12.01
CA ALA A 295 20.32 -7.10 -13.05
C ALA A 295 19.81 -6.09 -14.08
N ILE A 296 19.30 -4.94 -13.63
CA ILE A 296 18.81 -3.89 -14.52
C ILE A 296 19.94 -3.27 -15.34
N LEU A 297 21.06 -2.93 -14.71
CA LEU A 297 22.23 -2.43 -15.45
C LEU A 297 22.67 -3.43 -16.52
N GLY A 298 22.63 -4.73 -16.23
CA GLY A 298 22.88 -5.77 -17.22
C GLY A 298 21.89 -5.77 -18.39
N PHE A 299 20.59 -5.56 -18.14
CA PHE A 299 19.59 -5.42 -19.20
C PHE A 299 19.80 -4.18 -20.06
N LEU A 300 20.12 -3.04 -19.43
CA LEU A 300 20.36 -1.77 -20.12
C LEU A 300 21.63 -1.83 -20.98
N MET A 301 22.73 -2.38 -20.44
CA MET A 301 23.99 -2.52 -21.18
C MET A 301 23.85 -3.47 -22.37
N LYS A 302 23.16 -4.61 -22.21
CA LYS A 302 22.89 -5.54 -23.33
C LYS A 302 22.09 -4.90 -24.46
N ARG A 303 21.14 -4.02 -24.14
CA ARG A 303 20.38 -3.27 -25.17
C ARG A 303 21.24 -2.22 -25.86
N ALA A 304 22.12 -1.54 -25.13
CA ALA A 304 23.03 -0.55 -25.71
C ALA A 304 24.02 -1.19 -26.69
N THR A 305 24.56 -2.38 -26.37
CA THR A 305 25.46 -3.09 -27.29
C THR A 305 24.78 -3.58 -28.56
N VAL A 306 23.53 -4.06 -28.47
CA VAL A 306 22.75 -4.47 -29.66
C VAL A 306 22.44 -3.26 -30.55
N ARG A 307 22.14 -2.10 -29.98
CA ARG A 307 21.84 -0.88 -30.75
C ARG A 307 23.05 -0.31 -31.49
N ASN A 308 24.26 -0.50 -30.96
CA ASN A 308 25.50 -0.05 -31.63
C ASN A 308 26.01 -1.02 -32.70
N ALA A 309 25.38 -2.20 -32.84
CA ALA A 309 25.73 -3.21 -33.84
C ALA A 309 24.85 -3.15 -35.10
N HIS A 310 23.85 -2.25 -35.12
CA HIS A 310 22.96 -1.96 -36.24
C HIS A 310 23.16 -0.51 -36.67
#